data_AF-A0A9P9RPZ2-F1
#
_entry.id   AF-A0A9P9RPZ2-F1
#
_cell.length_a   1.000
_cell.length_b   1.000
_cell.length_c   1.000
_cell.angle_alpha   90.00
_cell.angle_beta   90.00
_cell.angle_gamma   90.00
#
_symmetry.space_group_name_H-M   'P 1'
#
loop_
_entity.id
_entity.type
_entity.pdbx_description
1 polymer ?
#
loop_
_entity_poly.entity_id
_entity_poly.type
_entity_poly.pdbx_seq_one_letter_code
_entity_poly.pdbx_strand_id
1 'polypeptide(L)'
;QRRRKKRENEGINNRQKTLLNKAHELREFEGVEVVVIVWKHGKYTTYVSEGYRSQQPSFREIQTAYPLPKNFLPEDIEKRRSKRTRGKSSKQNQ
;
A
#
# COMPACT_ATOMS: atom_id res chain seq x y z
N GLN A 1 0.11 -7.61 -29.88
CA GLN A 1 -0.09 -6.50 -28.91
C GLN A 1 -1.25 -6.72 -27.91
N ARG A 2 -2.46 -7.16 -28.32
CA ARG A 2 -3.62 -7.35 -27.39
C ARG A 2 -3.37 -8.31 -26.21
N ARG A 3 -2.67 -9.43 -26.44
CA ARG A 3 -2.33 -10.42 -25.39
C ARG A 3 -1.40 -9.87 -24.29
N ARG A 4 -0.47 -8.97 -24.64
CA ARG A 4 0.46 -8.34 -23.68
C ARG A 4 -0.28 -7.39 -22.72
N LYS A 5 -1.15 -6.54 -23.27
CA LYS A 5 -2.02 -5.66 -22.48
C LYS A 5 -2.93 -6.43 -21.51
N LYS A 6 -3.46 -7.60 -21.94
CA LYS A 6 -4.26 -8.47 -21.07
C LYS A 6 -3.47 -8.98 -19.85
N ARG A 7 -2.24 -9.49 -20.07
CA ARG A 7 -1.36 -9.98 -19.01
C ARG A 7 -0.89 -8.88 -18.05
N GLU A 8 -0.59 -7.69 -18.57
CA GLU A 8 -0.21 -6.53 -17.76
C GLU A 8 -1.38 -6.09 -16.85
N ASN A 9 -2.60 -6.02 -17.40
CA ASN A 9 -3.80 -5.71 -16.63
C ASN A 9 -4.09 -6.76 -15.54
N GLU A 10 -3.94 -8.03 -15.86
CA GLU A 10 -4.09 -9.13 -14.89
C GLU A 10 -3.06 -9.03 -13.76
N GLY A 11 -1.80 -8.75 -14.09
CA GLY A 11 -0.75 -8.51 -13.09
C GLY A 11 -1.03 -7.32 -12.18
N ILE A 12 -1.62 -6.24 -12.69
CA ILE A 12 -2.03 -5.09 -11.87
C ILE A 12 -3.20 -5.46 -10.96
N ASN A 13 -4.23 -6.11 -11.51
CA ASN A 13 -5.40 -6.51 -10.74
C ASN A 13 -5.04 -7.49 -9.62
N ASN A 14 -4.13 -8.43 -9.89
CA ASN A 14 -3.61 -9.36 -8.88
C ASN A 14 -2.86 -8.62 -7.76
N ARG A 15 -1.99 -7.67 -8.10
CA ARG A 15 -1.28 -6.86 -7.09
C ARG A 15 -2.25 -6.01 -6.27
N GLN A 16 -3.27 -5.43 -6.91
CA GLN A 16 -4.30 -4.67 -6.21
C GLN A 16 -5.08 -5.58 -5.24
N LYS A 17 -5.45 -6.79 -5.66
CA LYS A 17 -6.07 -7.80 -4.78
C LYS A 17 -5.16 -8.14 -3.60
N THR A 18 -3.87 -8.37 -3.84
CA THR A 18 -2.90 -8.62 -2.77
C THR A 18 -2.79 -7.45 -1.79
N LEU A 19 -2.76 -6.21 -2.29
CA LEU A 19 -2.73 -5.02 -1.44
C LEU A 19 -3.95 -4.96 -0.52
N LEU A 20 -5.14 -5.20 -1.05
CA LEU A 20 -6.37 -5.21 -0.27
C LEU A 20 -6.39 -6.33 0.78
N ASN A 21 -5.92 -7.53 0.42
CA ASN A 21 -5.78 -8.62 1.39
C ASN A 21 -4.81 -8.26 2.52
N LYS A 22 -3.66 -7.65 2.21
CA LYS A 22 -2.71 -7.20 3.24
C LYS A 22 -3.25 -6.06 4.10
N ALA A 23 -4.01 -5.14 3.51
CA ALA A 23 -4.72 -4.12 4.26
C ALA A 23 -5.74 -4.73 5.23
N HIS A 24 -6.41 -5.80 4.82
CA HIS A 24 -7.33 -6.54 5.67
C HIS A 24 -6.62 -7.25 6.82
N GLU A 25 -5.52 -7.96 6.56
CA GLU A 25 -4.70 -8.58 7.61
C GLU A 25 -4.19 -7.54 8.62
N LEU A 26 -3.79 -6.34 8.16
CA LEU A 26 -3.34 -5.27 9.06
C LEU A 26 -4.43 -4.78 10.02
N ARG A 27 -5.71 -4.89 9.66
CA ARG A 27 -6.81 -4.46 10.54
C ARG A 27 -7.03 -5.39 11.73
N GLU A 28 -6.48 -6.61 11.68
CA GLU A 28 -6.65 -7.60 12.75
C GLU A 28 -5.83 -7.26 13.99
N PHE A 29 -4.88 -6.31 13.87
CA PHE A 29 -4.13 -5.79 14.99
C PHE A 29 -4.94 -4.73 15.75
N GLU A 30 -4.93 -4.81 17.07
CA GLU A 30 -5.66 -3.88 17.94
C GLU A 30 -5.22 -2.43 17.71
N GLY A 31 -6.20 -1.53 17.62
CA GLY A 31 -5.96 -0.10 17.39
C GLY A 31 -5.48 0.27 15.98
N VAL A 32 -5.44 -0.70 15.04
CA VAL A 32 -5.04 -0.45 13.65
C VAL A 32 -6.25 -0.27 12.75
N GLU A 33 -6.37 0.94 12.20
CA GLU A 33 -7.35 1.26 11.18
C GLU A 33 -6.65 1.53 9.85
N VAL A 34 -7.24 1.03 8.77
CA VAL A 34 -6.61 1.04 7.45
C VAL A 34 -7.57 1.61 6.42
N VAL A 35 -7.10 2.64 5.72
CA VAL A 35 -7.73 3.19 4.53
C VAL A 35 -6.76 3.07 3.36
N VAL A 36 -7.23 2.49 2.25
CA VAL A 36 -6.46 2.39 1.01
C VAL A 36 -7.23 3.07 -0.11
N ILE A 37 -6.58 3.99 -0.81
CA ILE A 37 -7.13 4.67 -1.99
C ILE A 37 -6.18 4.40 -3.16
N VAL A 38 -6.69 3.73 -4.20
CA VAL A 38 -5.96 3.47 -5.44
C VAL A 38 -6.63 4.22 -6.56
N TRP A 39 -5.89 5.11 -7.23
CA TRP A 39 -6.35 5.77 -8.45
C TRP A 39 -5.73 5.10 -9.68
N LYS A 40 -6.57 4.69 -10.63
CA LYS A 40 -6.15 4.03 -11.87
C LYS A 40 -7.05 4.45 -13.02
N HIS A 41 -6.45 5.05 -14.06
CA HIS A 41 -7.14 5.44 -15.29
C HIS A 41 -8.45 6.20 -15.05
N GLY A 42 -8.43 7.19 -14.15
CA GLY A 42 -9.62 8.01 -13.83
C GLY A 42 -10.63 7.33 -12.90
N LYS A 43 -10.35 6.12 -12.39
CA LYS A 43 -11.21 5.41 -11.44
C LYS A 43 -10.53 5.24 -10.10
N TYR A 44 -11.29 5.45 -9.03
CA TYR A 44 -10.85 5.14 -7.67
C TYR A 44 -11.31 3.75 -7.27
N THR A 45 -10.44 3.04 -6.54
CA THR A 45 -10.80 1.87 -5.75
C THR A 45 -10.40 2.13 -4.31
N THR A 46 -11.37 2.02 -3.40
CA THR A 46 -11.19 2.31 -1.99
C THR A 46 -11.43 1.06 -1.15
N TYR A 47 -10.66 0.94 -0.06
CA TYR A 47 -10.90 -0.02 1.00
C TYR A 47 -10.81 0.70 2.34
N VAL A 48 -11.70 0.36 3.26
CA VAL A 48 -11.83 1.00 4.58
C VAL A 48 -12.13 -0.10 5.59
N SER A 49 -11.34 -0.20 6.66
CA SER A 49 -11.68 -1.02 7.82
C SER A 49 -12.91 -0.46 8.55
N GLU A 50 -13.71 -1.31 9.18
CA GLU A 50 -15.08 -0.98 9.62
C GLU A 50 -15.23 0.30 10.46
N GLY A 51 -14.22 0.67 11.25
CA GLY A 51 -14.21 1.89 12.07
C GLY A 51 -14.49 3.19 11.30
N TYR A 52 -14.28 3.21 9.98
CA TYR A 52 -14.36 4.43 9.15
C TYR A 52 -15.44 4.42 8.06
N ARG A 53 -16.42 3.51 8.08
CA ARG A 53 -17.51 3.53 7.06
C ARG A 53 -18.27 4.86 7.02
N SER A 54 -18.26 5.63 8.11
CA SER A 54 -19.04 6.87 8.26
C SER A 54 -18.22 8.16 8.24
N GLN A 55 -16.88 8.11 8.39
CA GLN A 55 -16.11 9.33 8.66
C GLN A 55 -14.64 9.28 8.19
N GLN A 56 -14.35 8.85 6.96
CA GLN A 56 -12.97 8.82 6.45
C GLN A 56 -12.26 10.16 6.68
N PRO A 57 -11.04 10.16 7.27
CA PRO A 57 -10.34 11.40 7.55
C PRO A 57 -9.93 12.06 6.24
N SER A 58 -10.20 13.35 6.12
CA SER A 58 -9.73 14.16 5.02
C SER A 58 -8.20 14.25 5.01
N PHE A 59 -7.61 14.45 3.83
CA PHE A 59 -6.16 14.67 3.73
C PHE A 59 -5.66 15.82 4.62
N ARG A 60 -6.49 16.85 4.81
CA ARG A 60 -6.17 17.99 5.67
C ARG A 60 -6.10 17.56 7.14
N GLU A 61 -7.09 16.79 7.62
CA GLU A 61 -7.08 16.25 8.97
C GLU A 61 -5.87 15.36 9.22
N ILE A 62 -5.51 14.50 8.26
CA ILE A 62 -4.31 13.66 8.34
C ILE A 62 -3.05 14.53 8.49
N GLN A 63 -2.89 15.57 7.67
CA GLN A 63 -1.72 16.45 7.71
C GLN A 63 -1.57 17.21 9.03
N THR A 64 -2.69 17.53 9.68
CA THR A 64 -2.72 18.23 10.97
C THR A 64 -2.79 17.28 12.18
N ALA A 65 -2.79 15.96 11.96
CA ALA A 65 -2.90 14.99 13.03
C ALA A 65 -1.68 15.01 13.96
N TYR A 66 -1.93 14.68 15.24
CA TYR A 66 -0.88 14.49 16.23
C TYR A 66 -0.81 13.01 16.67
N PRO A 67 0.38 12.39 16.68
CA PRO A 67 1.68 12.94 16.27
C PRO A 67 1.75 13.21 14.77
N LEU A 68 2.70 14.06 14.36
CA LEU A 68 2.89 14.47 12.96
C LEU A 68 2.94 13.22 12.05
N PRO A 69 2.11 13.13 11.00
CA PRO A 69 2.05 11.94 10.17
C PRO A 69 3.40 11.65 9.48
N LYS A 70 3.75 10.37 9.41
CA LYS A 70 4.93 9.91 8.69
C LYS A 70 4.57 9.58 7.24
N ASN A 71 5.02 10.43 6.32
CA ASN A 71 4.81 10.22 4.89
C ASN A 71 5.93 9.35 4.29
N PHE A 72 5.56 8.34 3.50
CA PHE A 72 6.52 7.52 2.75
C PHE A 72 6.40 7.80 1.26
N LEU A 73 7.51 8.21 0.64
CA LEU A 73 7.59 8.42 -0.79
C LEU A 73 8.06 7.14 -1.51
N PRO A 74 7.84 7.00 -2.82
CA PRO A 74 8.33 5.86 -3.60
C PRO A 74 9.83 5.58 -3.37
N GLU A 75 10.65 6.63 -3.31
CA GLU A 75 12.10 6.56 -3.12
C GLU A 75 12.47 5.91 -1.77
N ASP A 76 11.67 6.13 -0.73
CA ASP A 76 11.89 5.53 0.59
C ASP A 76 11.66 4.02 0.55
N ILE A 77 10.64 3.59 -0.19
CA ILE A 77 10.32 2.17 -0.37
C ILE A 77 11.37 1.48 -1.24
N GLU A 78 11.84 2.14 -2.29
CA GLU A 78 12.91 1.64 -3.15
C GLU A 78 14.24 1.49 -2.38
N LYS A 79 14.61 2.49 -1.57
CA LYS A 79 15.77 2.42 -0.67
C LYS A 79 15.65 1.26 0.33
N ARG A 80 14.46 1.00 0.88
CA ARG A 80 14.23 -0.16 1.77
C ARG A 80 14.39 -1.49 1.04
N ARG A 81 13.88 -1.58 -0.18
CA ARG A 81 14.00 -2.77 -1.02
C ARG A 81 15.45 -3.07 -1.39
N SER A 82 16.22 -2.07 -1.82
CA SER A 82 17.62 -2.26 -2.20
C SER A 82 18.53 -2.65 -1.03
N LYS A 83 18.28 -2.10 0.17
CA LYS A 83 18.98 -2.50 1.40
C LYS A 83 18.75 -3.98 1.75
N ARG A 84 17.52 -4.47 1.56
CA ARG A 84 17.19 -5.90 1.75
C ARG A 84 17.94 -6.81 0.79
N THR A 85 18.17 -6.38 -0.45
CA THR A 85 18.93 -7.17 -1.43
C THR A 85 20.42 -7.23 -1.10
N ARG A 86 21.01 -6.11 -0.65
CA ARG A 86 22.43 -6.06 -0.25
C ARG A 86 22.75 -6.90 0.99
N GLY A 87 21.83 -6.97 1.96
CA GLY A 87 21.99 -7.82 3.14
C GLY A 87 21.81 -9.32 2.89
N LYS A 88 21.26 -9.72 1.73
CA LYS A 88 21.17 -11.13 1.31
C LYS A 88 22.45 -11.62 0.64
N SER A 89 23.11 -10.79 -0.17
CA SER A 89 24.38 -11.14 -0.81
C SER A 89 25.55 -11.30 0.18
N SER A 90 25.50 -10.62 1.34
CA SER A 90 26.52 -10.75 2.38
C SER A 90 26.36 -11.98 3.29
N LYS A 91 25.24 -12.71 3.20
CA LYS A 91 24.98 -13.92 4.01
C LYS A 91 25.23 -15.23 3.28
N GLN A 92 25.63 -15.19 2.00
CA GLN A 92 25.99 -16.38 1.22
C GLN A 92 27.49 -16.71 1.23
N ASN A 93 28.32 -15.87 1.87
CA ASN A 93 29.77 -16.05 1.98
C ASN A 93 30.24 -16.26 3.44
N GLN A 94 29.43 -16.87 4.29
CA GLN A 94 29.85 -17.36 5.61
C GLN A 94 29.45 -18.82 5.77
#